data_AF-K4KWL7-F1
#
_entry.id   AF-K4KWL7-F1
#
_cell.length_a   1.000
_cell.length_b   1.000
_cell.length_c   1.000
_cell.angle_alpha   90.00
_cell.angle_beta   90.00
_cell.angle_gamma   90.00
#
_symmetry.space_group_name_H-M   'P 1'
#
loop_
_entity.id
_entity.type
_entity.pdbx_description
1 polymer ?
#
loop_
_entity_poly.entity_id
_entity_poly.type
_entity_poly.pdbx_seq_one_letter_code
_entity_poly.pdbx_strand_id
1 'polypeptide(L)'
;MRRVHVYVCQVTLWLGLCWPAPGQASWWQDAKDKVHAWSEVVEARFESADSQSPSRAEPWQQDDPLVVFARERHWSLTHVIEPVFNSELSLLDSAELNKPALLLVHGLGAHAAQDWLPTLPGLAEQFRVIAIDLPGFGRSAQPAGDYSPANYAALLHWLVLEKHIRPHLLGHSMGGAVALYAAAKRPELFTSLSLVDAAGILERTAFVKSLATGPIPLDQLPEQIKARSYSAVDFAGALIEQVSLLGDPSEVLNQRQIRELALGKSPTAKAALALAQTDFSDLPEDLPLPMYILWGDADRVAPLRTGYMLRATFPESELSILPDAGHVPMATHSEEVVRWIQGTLLEPSFIDRFRWQPRQPSGEMLTLALAGCPNTPLSGAYARLSVKDCAYLEIRDATIGQLLVKDSVVKLDNVLLAGSGVVLEANESVLIGTGLTIHTEQAMKVSGSRIDWAGASITSKGDSFQVSRKSLFVFSICKAEGAGGIGKLHGSFRAEKRRF
;
A
#
# COMPACT_ATOMS: atom_id res chain seq x y z
N MET A 1 4.49 -29.41 14.94
CA MET A 1 5.33 -30.36 14.15
C MET A 1 4.57 -31.40 13.31
N ARG A 2 3.78 -32.34 13.87
CA ARG A 2 3.23 -33.49 13.08
C ARG A 2 2.26 -33.14 11.94
N ARG A 3 1.54 -32.01 11.97
CA ARG A 3 0.60 -31.63 10.89
C ARG A 3 1.29 -30.94 9.71
N VAL A 4 2.29 -30.09 9.94
CA VAL A 4 3.05 -29.40 8.88
C VAL A 4 3.87 -30.40 8.05
N HIS A 5 4.50 -31.39 8.71
CA HIS A 5 5.24 -32.47 8.03
C HIS A 5 4.33 -33.35 7.15
N VAL A 6 3.09 -33.59 7.57
CA VAL A 6 2.08 -34.32 6.77
C VAL A 6 1.64 -33.49 5.55
N TYR A 7 1.57 -32.15 5.68
CA TYR A 7 1.18 -31.26 4.60
C TYR A 7 2.28 -31.05 3.55
N VAL A 8 3.54 -30.89 3.97
CA VAL A 8 4.68 -30.90 3.04
C VAL A 8 4.69 -32.21 2.27
N CYS A 9 4.56 -33.35 2.96
CA CYS A 9 4.45 -34.65 2.30
C CYS A 9 3.24 -34.75 1.35
N GLN A 10 2.07 -34.21 1.70
CA GLN A 10 0.88 -34.23 0.84
C GLN A 10 1.03 -33.35 -0.39
N VAL A 11 1.59 -32.15 -0.28
CA VAL A 11 1.86 -31.27 -1.42
C VAL A 11 2.94 -31.88 -2.31
N THR A 12 4.00 -32.47 -1.75
CA THR A 12 5.02 -33.20 -2.51
C THR A 12 4.45 -34.46 -3.19
N LEU A 13 3.51 -35.17 -2.55
CA LEU A 13 2.80 -36.31 -3.16
C LEU A 13 1.87 -35.86 -4.29
N TRP A 14 1.12 -34.78 -4.10
CA TRP A 14 0.20 -34.24 -5.11
C TRP A 14 0.96 -33.76 -6.35
N LEU A 15 2.11 -33.11 -6.11
CA LEU A 15 3.08 -32.72 -7.14
C LEU A 15 3.77 -33.94 -7.79
N GLY A 16 3.93 -35.06 -7.07
CA GLY A 16 4.51 -36.31 -7.61
C GLY A 16 3.55 -37.18 -8.43
N LEU A 17 2.23 -37.02 -8.27
CA LEU A 17 1.21 -37.80 -8.99
C LEU A 17 0.85 -37.22 -10.37
N CYS A 18 1.21 -35.96 -10.65
CA CYS A 18 1.06 -35.34 -11.95
C CYS A 18 2.34 -35.56 -12.78
N TRP A 19 2.35 -36.56 -13.66
CA TRP A 19 3.48 -36.77 -14.57
C TRP A 19 3.52 -35.64 -15.62
N PRO A 20 4.61 -34.86 -15.75
CA PRO A 20 4.66 -33.81 -16.76
C PRO A 20 4.69 -34.39 -18.17
N ALA A 21 3.98 -33.74 -19.09
CA ALA A 21 4.21 -33.92 -20.51
C ALA A 21 5.68 -33.58 -20.85
N PRO A 22 6.32 -34.24 -21.84
CA PRO A 22 7.71 -33.98 -22.19
C PRO A 22 7.92 -32.50 -22.56
N GLY A 23 8.71 -31.76 -21.77
CA GLY A 23 9.04 -30.34 -22.00
C GLY A 23 8.83 -29.38 -20.82
N GLN A 24 8.15 -29.79 -19.74
CA GLN A 24 7.87 -28.93 -18.57
C GLN A 24 8.81 -29.12 -17.36
N ALA A 25 9.93 -29.82 -17.53
CA ALA A 25 10.82 -30.21 -16.43
C ALA A 25 11.41 -29.02 -15.63
N SER A 26 11.63 -27.85 -16.27
CA SER A 26 12.20 -26.66 -15.62
C SER A 26 11.23 -25.95 -14.68
N TRP A 27 9.96 -25.82 -15.09
CA TRP A 27 8.90 -25.23 -14.26
C TRP A 27 8.63 -26.08 -13.01
N TRP A 28 8.66 -27.41 -13.17
CA TRP A 28 8.50 -28.37 -12.08
C TRP A 28 9.61 -28.30 -11.04
N GLN A 29 10.84 -28.10 -11.49
CA GLN A 29 11.98 -27.95 -10.60
C GLN A 29 11.90 -26.63 -9.82
N ASP A 30 11.58 -25.53 -10.51
CA ASP A 30 11.41 -24.21 -9.88
C ASP A 30 10.27 -24.18 -8.83
N ALA A 31 9.16 -24.88 -9.10
CA ALA A 31 8.08 -25.02 -8.12
C ALA A 31 8.49 -25.82 -6.88
N LYS A 32 9.26 -26.92 -7.05
CA LYS A 32 9.80 -27.72 -5.94
C LYS A 32 10.80 -26.92 -5.12
N ASP A 33 11.69 -26.18 -5.78
CA ASP A 33 12.73 -25.39 -5.13
C ASP A 33 12.10 -24.24 -4.31
N LYS A 34 11.03 -23.61 -4.82
CA LYS A 34 10.25 -22.58 -4.08
C LYS A 34 9.50 -23.15 -2.88
N VAL A 35 8.91 -24.35 -3.00
CA VAL A 35 8.26 -25.03 -1.87
C VAL A 35 9.29 -25.47 -0.81
N HIS A 36 10.46 -25.94 -1.23
CA HIS A 36 11.56 -26.32 -0.31
C HIS A 36 12.18 -25.11 0.39
N ALA A 37 12.47 -24.02 -0.33
CA ALA A 37 12.97 -22.79 0.27
C ALA A 37 11.96 -22.20 1.28
N TRP A 38 10.66 -22.31 0.98
CA TRP A 38 9.61 -21.93 1.93
C TRP A 38 9.58 -22.85 3.15
N SER A 39 9.68 -24.18 2.97
CA SER A 39 9.72 -25.11 4.11
C SER A 39 10.90 -24.85 5.03
N GLU A 40 12.06 -24.43 4.50
CA GLU A 40 13.22 -24.09 5.34
C GLU A 40 13.02 -22.79 6.13
N VAL A 41 12.44 -21.73 5.52
CA VAL A 41 12.16 -20.46 6.22
C VAL A 41 11.06 -20.62 7.27
N VAL A 42 10.05 -21.44 6.94
CA VAL A 42 9.01 -21.91 7.84
C VAL A 42 9.70 -22.68 8.96
N GLU A 43 10.28 -23.85 8.71
CA GLU A 43 10.85 -24.73 9.73
C GLU A 43 11.85 -24.02 10.66
N ALA A 44 12.73 -23.17 10.12
CA ALA A 44 13.66 -22.37 10.92
C ALA A 44 12.96 -21.34 11.84
N ARG A 45 11.80 -20.80 11.44
CA ARG A 45 10.97 -19.92 12.29
C ARG A 45 10.09 -20.72 13.26
N PHE A 46 9.59 -21.90 12.86
CA PHE A 46 8.79 -22.81 13.70
C PHE A 46 9.61 -23.42 14.86
N GLU A 47 10.88 -23.74 14.66
CA GLU A 47 11.77 -24.25 15.72
C GLU A 47 11.99 -23.24 16.86
N SER A 48 11.87 -21.94 16.58
CA SER A 48 12.02 -20.89 17.60
C SER A 48 10.77 -20.64 18.46
N ALA A 49 9.59 -21.08 18.00
CA ALA A 49 8.30 -20.85 18.66
C ALA A 49 7.88 -21.99 19.62
N ASP A 50 8.44 -23.20 19.46
CA ASP A 50 7.99 -24.42 20.14
C ASP A 50 8.32 -24.48 21.66
N SER A 51 8.95 -23.44 22.23
CA SER A 51 9.25 -23.37 23.67
C SER A 51 8.32 -22.46 24.49
N GLN A 52 7.32 -21.80 23.90
CA GLN A 52 6.42 -20.87 24.60
C GLN A 52 4.94 -21.16 24.35
N SER A 53 4.14 -21.13 25.41
CA SER A 53 2.67 -21.24 25.33
C SER A 53 2.10 -20.12 24.46
N PRO A 54 1.08 -20.40 23.62
CA PRO A 54 0.48 -19.37 22.77
C PRO A 54 -0.09 -18.21 23.59
N SER A 55 0.06 -16.99 23.05
CA SER A 55 -0.60 -15.81 23.61
C SER A 55 -2.11 -15.91 23.42
N ARG A 56 -2.88 -15.67 24.49
CA ARG A 56 -4.35 -15.76 24.45
C ARG A 56 -4.99 -14.39 24.32
N ALA A 57 -6.14 -14.35 23.66
CA ALA A 57 -6.99 -13.18 23.62
C ALA A 57 -7.73 -13.03 24.95
N GLU A 58 -8.04 -11.79 25.30
CA GLU A 58 -8.94 -11.53 26.42
C GLU A 58 -10.38 -11.95 26.05
N PRO A 59 -11.19 -12.44 27.01
CA PRO A 59 -12.59 -12.78 26.75
C PRO A 59 -13.38 -11.58 26.22
N TRP A 60 -14.26 -11.84 25.25
CA TRP A 60 -15.10 -10.81 24.66
C TRP A 60 -16.09 -10.22 25.67
N GLN A 61 -16.31 -8.92 25.58
CA GLN A 61 -17.47 -8.30 26.19
C GLN A 61 -18.74 -8.71 25.42
N GLN A 62 -19.81 -9.05 26.13
CA GLN A 62 -21.05 -9.55 25.53
C GLN A 62 -21.80 -8.51 24.69
N ASP A 63 -21.49 -7.24 24.93
CA ASP A 63 -21.96 -6.04 24.25
C ASP A 63 -21.01 -5.55 23.15
N ASP A 64 -19.92 -6.26 22.86
CA ASP A 64 -19.08 -5.98 21.69
C ASP A 64 -19.93 -6.04 20.40
N PRO A 65 -19.95 -4.97 19.58
CA PRO A 65 -20.79 -4.91 18.39
C PRO A 65 -20.61 -6.08 17.41
N LEU A 66 -19.40 -6.61 17.24
CA LEU A 66 -19.15 -7.75 16.37
C LEU A 66 -19.68 -9.06 16.97
N VAL A 67 -19.60 -9.22 18.29
CA VAL A 67 -20.17 -10.38 19.00
C VAL A 67 -21.69 -10.38 18.88
N VAL A 68 -22.31 -9.22 19.10
CA VAL A 68 -23.77 -9.03 18.95
C VAL A 68 -24.18 -9.34 17.50
N PHE A 69 -23.49 -8.76 16.52
CA PHE A 69 -23.75 -8.99 15.11
C PHE A 69 -23.63 -10.48 14.74
N ALA A 70 -22.53 -11.14 15.14
CA ALA A 70 -22.30 -12.55 14.84
C ALA A 70 -23.43 -13.43 15.37
N ARG A 71 -23.88 -13.17 16.62
CA ARG A 71 -24.99 -13.88 17.24
C ARG A 71 -26.30 -13.66 16.50
N GLU A 72 -26.63 -12.41 16.16
CA GLU A 72 -27.87 -12.05 15.47
C GLU A 72 -27.95 -12.57 14.04
N ARG A 73 -26.81 -12.64 13.36
CA ARG A 73 -26.71 -13.14 11.97
C ARG A 73 -26.40 -14.64 11.89
N HIS A 74 -26.22 -15.31 13.03
CA HIS A 74 -25.77 -16.71 13.11
C HIS A 74 -24.43 -16.95 12.40
N TRP A 75 -23.53 -15.97 12.43
CA TRP A 75 -22.18 -16.12 11.92
C TRP A 75 -21.25 -16.70 12.97
N SER A 76 -20.20 -17.38 12.52
CA SER A 76 -19.22 -18.01 13.39
C SER A 76 -18.14 -17.00 13.76
N LEU A 77 -18.15 -16.52 15.00
CA LEU A 77 -17.04 -15.78 15.60
C LEU A 77 -16.21 -16.76 16.46
N THR A 78 -14.96 -17.02 16.05
CA THR A 78 -14.11 -18.05 16.66
C THR A 78 -12.68 -17.56 16.85
N HIS A 79 -11.96 -18.24 17.75
CA HIS A 79 -10.51 -18.12 17.88
C HIS A 79 -9.81 -19.36 17.35
N VAL A 80 -8.70 -19.13 16.66
CA VAL A 80 -7.76 -20.19 16.24
C VAL A 80 -6.35 -19.80 16.65
N ILE A 81 -5.53 -20.78 17.02
CA ILE A 81 -4.11 -20.52 17.25
C ILE A 81 -3.41 -20.43 15.89
N GLU A 82 -2.89 -19.25 15.58
CA GLU A 82 -2.09 -19.04 14.38
C GLU A 82 -0.58 -19.17 14.71
N PRO A 83 0.23 -19.73 13.78
CA PRO A 83 1.61 -20.08 14.08
C PRO A 83 2.63 -18.96 13.89
N VAL A 84 2.27 -17.85 13.24
CA VAL A 84 3.24 -16.80 12.86
C VAL A 84 3.57 -15.92 14.06
N PHE A 85 2.56 -15.52 14.84
CA PHE A 85 2.74 -14.82 16.10
C PHE A 85 2.56 -15.74 17.31
N ASN A 86 2.27 -17.03 17.08
CA ASN A 86 1.98 -18.04 18.11
C ASN A 86 0.90 -17.54 19.08
N SER A 87 -0.25 -17.16 18.51
CA SER A 87 -1.27 -16.41 19.25
C SER A 87 -2.70 -16.74 18.83
N GLU A 88 -3.68 -16.42 19.68
CA GLU A 88 -5.11 -16.54 19.33
C GLU A 88 -5.51 -15.45 18.33
N LEU A 89 -5.92 -15.89 17.14
CA LEU A 89 -6.50 -15.08 16.08
C LEU A 89 -8.02 -15.14 16.14
N SER A 90 -8.68 -13.99 16.27
CA SER A 90 -10.13 -13.84 16.13
C SER A 90 -10.53 -13.80 14.66
N LEU A 91 -11.50 -14.62 14.27
CA LEU A 91 -12.12 -14.58 12.95
C LEU A 91 -13.64 -14.64 13.02
N LEU A 92 -14.28 -13.81 12.22
CA LEU A 92 -15.70 -13.85 11.91
C LEU A 92 -15.88 -14.50 10.52
N ASP A 93 -16.72 -15.53 10.41
CA ASP A 93 -16.96 -16.29 9.19
C ASP A 93 -18.48 -16.46 8.99
N SER A 94 -19.00 -16.02 7.85
CA SER A 94 -20.42 -16.19 7.51
C SER A 94 -20.81 -17.65 7.23
N ALA A 95 -19.83 -18.55 7.07
CA ALA A 95 -19.99 -19.99 6.85
C ALA A 95 -20.82 -20.39 5.61
N GLU A 96 -21.01 -19.47 4.66
CA GLU A 96 -21.73 -19.69 3.40
C GLU A 96 -20.87 -20.42 2.35
N LEU A 97 -20.59 -21.71 2.56
CA LEU A 97 -19.58 -22.46 1.77
C LEU A 97 -19.82 -22.53 0.25
N ASN A 98 -21.03 -22.23 -0.23
CA ASN A 98 -21.38 -22.25 -1.66
C ASN A 98 -21.10 -20.91 -2.37
N LYS A 99 -20.69 -19.87 -1.64
CA LYS A 99 -20.40 -18.54 -2.18
C LYS A 99 -18.88 -18.32 -2.35
N PRO A 100 -18.45 -17.48 -3.31
CA PRO A 100 -17.05 -17.08 -3.41
C PRO A 100 -16.57 -16.48 -2.08
N ALA A 101 -15.37 -16.87 -1.65
CA ALA A 101 -14.81 -16.37 -0.39
C ALA A 101 -14.26 -14.94 -0.56
N LEU A 102 -14.58 -14.06 0.39
CA LEU A 102 -14.08 -12.70 0.50
C LEU A 102 -13.41 -12.54 1.86
N LEU A 103 -12.10 -12.32 1.87
CA LEU A 103 -11.29 -12.13 3.08
C LEU A 103 -11.05 -10.63 3.31
N LEU A 104 -11.56 -10.11 4.42
CA LEU A 104 -11.47 -8.70 4.82
C LEU A 104 -10.35 -8.49 5.85
N VAL A 105 -9.44 -7.56 5.57
CA VAL A 105 -8.29 -7.22 6.42
C VAL A 105 -8.38 -5.74 6.81
N HIS A 106 -8.51 -5.46 8.09
CA HIS A 106 -8.69 -4.10 8.62
C HIS A 106 -7.39 -3.28 8.70
N GLY A 107 -7.53 -1.98 8.96
CA GLY A 107 -6.45 -1.02 9.14
C GLY A 107 -5.84 -1.00 10.56
N LEU A 108 -5.18 0.09 10.91
CA LEU A 108 -4.75 0.33 12.31
C LEU A 108 -5.94 0.83 13.13
N GLY A 109 -6.01 0.42 14.40
CA GLY A 109 -7.03 0.90 15.33
C GLY A 109 -7.70 -0.24 16.09
N ALA A 110 -8.31 0.09 17.23
CA ALA A 110 -8.90 -0.91 18.12
C ALA A 110 -10.18 -1.57 17.55
N HIS A 111 -10.88 -0.89 16.62
CA HIS A 111 -12.11 -1.41 16.02
C HIS A 111 -11.89 -2.68 15.18
N ALA A 112 -10.72 -2.81 14.53
CA ALA A 112 -10.36 -3.99 13.77
C ALA A 112 -11.47 -4.44 12.80
N ALA A 113 -11.94 -5.70 12.84
CA ALA A 113 -13.01 -6.14 11.96
C ALA A 113 -14.36 -5.40 12.14
N GLN A 114 -14.57 -4.67 13.25
CA GLN A 114 -15.80 -3.86 13.43
C GLN A 114 -15.92 -2.75 12.39
N ASP A 115 -14.81 -2.29 11.81
CA ASP A 115 -14.81 -1.31 10.73
C ASP A 115 -15.66 -1.76 9.52
N TRP A 116 -15.82 -3.07 9.33
CA TRP A 116 -16.59 -3.65 8.24
C TRP A 116 -18.08 -3.81 8.54
N LEU A 117 -18.53 -3.68 9.80
CA LEU A 117 -19.90 -3.97 10.24
C LEU A 117 -20.99 -3.43 9.30
N PRO A 118 -20.92 -2.16 8.83
CA PRO A 118 -21.95 -1.61 7.94
C PRO A 118 -22.02 -2.30 6.57
N THR A 119 -20.91 -2.86 6.09
CA THR A 119 -20.83 -3.54 4.79
C THR A 119 -21.14 -5.03 4.86
N LEU A 120 -20.96 -5.69 6.02
CA LEU A 120 -21.08 -7.14 6.16
C LEU A 120 -22.41 -7.72 5.63
N PRO A 121 -23.60 -7.12 5.93
CA PRO A 121 -24.87 -7.66 5.43
C PRO A 121 -24.93 -7.70 3.90
N GLY A 122 -24.57 -6.60 3.22
CA GLY A 122 -24.64 -6.51 1.77
C GLY A 122 -23.59 -7.40 1.08
N LEU A 123 -22.38 -7.50 1.63
CA LEU A 123 -21.35 -8.40 1.11
C LEU A 123 -21.78 -9.87 1.22
N ALA A 124 -22.40 -10.26 2.33
CA ALA A 124 -22.81 -11.64 2.55
C ALA A 124 -23.95 -12.12 1.64
N GLU A 125 -24.63 -11.22 0.92
CA GLU A 125 -25.59 -11.61 -0.11
C GLU A 125 -24.91 -12.42 -1.22
N GLN A 126 -23.69 -12.04 -1.60
CA GLN A 126 -22.96 -12.61 -2.74
C GLN A 126 -21.72 -13.42 -2.34
N PHE A 127 -21.13 -13.15 -1.18
CA PHE A 127 -19.86 -13.75 -0.75
C PHE A 127 -20.00 -14.57 0.54
N ARG A 128 -19.10 -15.54 0.71
CA ARG A 128 -18.71 -16.03 2.03
C ARG A 128 -17.74 -15.02 2.62
N VAL A 129 -18.20 -14.25 3.60
CA VAL A 129 -17.41 -13.18 4.19
C VAL A 129 -16.60 -13.73 5.37
N ILE A 130 -15.29 -13.53 5.32
CA ILE A 130 -14.36 -13.85 6.41
C ILE A 130 -13.67 -12.54 6.80
N ALA A 131 -13.87 -12.08 8.02
CA ALA A 131 -13.19 -10.91 8.56
C ALA A 131 -12.33 -11.34 9.75
N ILE A 132 -11.07 -10.92 9.78
CA ILE A 132 -10.15 -11.24 10.87
C ILE A 132 -9.80 -9.99 11.66
N ASP A 133 -9.48 -10.16 12.93
CA ASP A 133 -8.69 -9.16 13.65
C ASP A 133 -7.23 -9.59 13.56
N LEU A 134 -6.33 -8.74 13.05
CA LEU A 134 -4.90 -9.04 13.02
C LEU A 134 -4.35 -9.15 14.46
N PRO A 135 -3.34 -9.99 14.73
CA PRO A 135 -2.67 -10.05 16.03
C PRO A 135 -2.26 -8.64 16.49
N GLY A 136 -2.51 -8.33 17.76
CA GLY A 136 -2.34 -6.97 18.29
C GLY A 136 -3.58 -6.08 18.26
N PHE A 137 -4.66 -6.50 17.59
CA PHE A 137 -5.85 -5.67 17.38
C PHE A 137 -7.16 -6.36 17.78
N GLY A 138 -8.12 -5.51 18.14
CA GLY A 138 -9.47 -5.86 18.57
C GLY A 138 -9.48 -7.06 19.52
N ARG A 139 -9.96 -8.16 18.97
CA ARG A 139 -10.28 -9.43 19.63
C ARG A 139 -9.19 -10.50 19.48
N SER A 140 -8.15 -10.23 18.69
CA SER A 140 -6.99 -11.12 18.64
C SER A 140 -6.07 -10.88 19.83
N ALA A 141 -5.31 -11.91 20.20
CA ALA A 141 -4.26 -11.79 21.20
C ALA A 141 -3.25 -10.69 20.82
N GLN A 142 -2.58 -10.14 21.82
CA GLN A 142 -1.56 -9.09 21.65
C GLN A 142 -0.17 -9.64 21.99
N PRO A 143 0.36 -10.61 21.21
CA PRO A 143 1.65 -11.22 21.50
C PRO A 143 2.79 -10.20 21.43
N ALA A 144 3.91 -10.47 22.11
CA ALA A 144 5.14 -9.79 21.76
C ALA A 144 5.59 -10.30 20.38
N GLY A 145 5.97 -9.40 19.47
CA GLY A 145 6.37 -9.84 18.14
C GLY A 145 6.63 -8.70 17.17
N ASP A 146 7.06 -9.09 15.97
CA ASP A 146 7.24 -8.21 14.83
C ASP A 146 5.92 -8.09 14.06
N TYR A 147 5.27 -6.93 14.19
CA TYR A 147 4.02 -6.57 13.53
C TYR A 147 4.24 -6.01 12.12
N SER A 148 5.23 -6.55 11.40
CA SER A 148 5.54 -6.15 10.03
C SER A 148 4.50 -6.66 9.03
N PRO A 149 4.29 -5.94 7.91
CA PRO A 149 3.50 -6.43 6.79
C PRO A 149 3.90 -7.83 6.31
N ALA A 150 5.19 -8.19 6.41
CA ALA A 150 5.68 -9.52 6.05
C ALA A 150 5.12 -10.63 6.96
N ASN A 151 5.10 -10.42 8.29
CA ASN A 151 4.53 -11.41 9.20
C ASN A 151 3.01 -11.48 9.11
N TYR A 152 2.32 -10.34 8.97
CA TYR A 152 0.88 -10.37 8.70
C TYR A 152 0.56 -11.08 7.38
N ALA A 153 1.33 -10.85 6.32
CA ALA A 153 1.17 -11.56 5.06
C ALA A 153 1.34 -13.08 5.22
N ALA A 154 2.35 -13.52 5.97
CA ALA A 154 2.54 -14.94 6.28
C ALA A 154 1.35 -15.54 7.04
N LEU A 155 0.75 -14.77 7.96
CA LEU A 155 -0.48 -15.16 8.66
C LEU A 155 -1.65 -15.32 7.70
N LEU A 156 -1.83 -14.37 6.75
CA LEU A 156 -2.88 -14.49 5.73
C LEU A 156 -2.67 -15.72 4.85
N HIS A 157 -1.42 -16.02 4.45
CA HIS A 157 -1.10 -17.24 3.70
C HIS A 157 -1.44 -18.51 4.47
N TRP A 158 -1.10 -18.56 5.75
CA TRP A 158 -1.47 -19.67 6.62
C TRP A 158 -2.99 -19.82 6.72
N LEU A 159 -3.71 -18.73 6.96
CA LEU A 159 -5.16 -18.76 7.16
C LEU A 159 -5.91 -19.30 5.94
N VAL A 160 -5.57 -18.84 4.74
CA VAL A 160 -6.27 -19.29 3.52
C VAL A 160 -5.96 -20.75 3.20
N LEU A 161 -4.75 -21.22 3.52
CA LEU A 161 -4.37 -22.63 3.40
C LEU A 161 -5.11 -23.50 4.43
N GLU A 162 -5.17 -23.07 5.70
CA GLU A 162 -5.86 -23.79 6.79
C GLU A 162 -7.36 -23.90 6.53
N LYS A 163 -7.96 -22.86 5.94
CA LYS A 163 -9.38 -22.84 5.58
C LYS A 163 -9.70 -23.52 4.24
N HIS A 164 -8.67 -23.94 3.49
CA HIS A 164 -8.77 -24.51 2.13
C HIS A 164 -9.57 -23.62 1.16
N ILE A 165 -9.29 -22.33 1.16
CA ILE A 165 -9.97 -21.34 0.31
C ILE A 165 -8.98 -20.59 -0.58
N ARG A 166 -9.50 -20.04 -1.68
CA ARG A 166 -8.80 -19.07 -2.53
C ARG A 166 -9.65 -17.78 -2.61
N PRO A 167 -9.54 -16.87 -1.63
CA PRO A 167 -10.47 -15.77 -1.51
C PRO A 167 -10.14 -14.61 -2.45
N HIS A 168 -11.14 -13.77 -2.74
CA HIS A 168 -10.90 -12.36 -3.05
C HIS A 168 -10.33 -11.72 -1.78
N LEU A 169 -9.12 -11.16 -1.87
CA LEU A 169 -8.45 -10.53 -0.73
C LEU A 169 -8.72 -9.03 -0.76
N LEU A 170 -9.29 -8.50 0.32
CA LEU A 170 -9.60 -7.08 0.44
C LEU A 170 -8.94 -6.51 1.70
N GLY A 171 -8.12 -5.47 1.53
CA GLY A 171 -7.43 -4.81 2.62
C GLY A 171 -7.73 -3.32 2.68
N HIS A 172 -7.97 -2.80 3.89
CA HIS A 172 -8.13 -1.36 4.16
C HIS A 172 -6.91 -0.77 4.86
N SER A 173 -6.44 0.42 4.46
CA SER A 173 -5.36 1.14 5.16
C SER A 173 -4.10 0.28 5.34
N MET A 174 -3.64 0.03 6.57
CA MET A 174 -2.55 -0.94 6.85
C MET A 174 -2.87 -2.33 6.30
N GLY A 175 -4.11 -2.81 6.46
CA GLY A 175 -4.58 -4.06 5.88
C GLY A 175 -4.46 -4.09 4.36
N GLY A 176 -4.57 -2.94 3.70
CA GLY A 176 -4.29 -2.79 2.26
C GLY A 176 -2.82 -3.05 1.92
N ALA A 177 -1.90 -2.48 2.68
CA ALA A 177 -0.46 -2.73 2.51
C ALA A 177 -0.09 -4.20 2.82
N VAL A 178 -0.67 -4.79 3.87
CA VAL A 178 -0.53 -6.21 4.21
C VAL A 178 -1.07 -7.09 3.08
N ALA A 179 -2.25 -6.78 2.55
CA ALA A 179 -2.88 -7.53 1.47
C ALA A 179 -2.07 -7.47 0.18
N LEU A 180 -1.57 -6.28 -0.19
CA LEU A 180 -0.67 -6.10 -1.32
C LEU A 180 0.61 -6.93 -1.15
N TYR A 181 1.22 -6.90 0.04
CA TYR A 181 2.42 -7.69 0.33
C TYR A 181 2.14 -9.20 0.23
N ALA A 182 1.01 -9.67 0.77
CA ALA A 182 0.60 -11.07 0.72
C ALA A 182 0.37 -11.55 -0.71
N ALA A 183 -0.39 -10.79 -1.50
CA ALA A 183 -0.68 -11.10 -2.90
C ALA A 183 0.57 -11.06 -3.78
N ALA A 184 1.48 -10.10 -3.53
CA ALA A 184 2.75 -9.99 -4.25
C ALA A 184 3.69 -11.17 -4.03
N LYS A 185 3.71 -11.73 -2.81
CA LYS A 185 4.57 -12.88 -2.49
C LYS A 185 3.99 -14.22 -2.93
N ARG A 186 2.66 -14.38 -2.87
CA ARG A 186 1.96 -15.62 -3.21
C ARG A 186 0.63 -15.37 -3.93
N PRO A 187 0.68 -14.89 -5.18
CA PRO A 187 -0.52 -14.51 -5.92
C PRO A 187 -1.46 -15.70 -6.19
N GLU A 188 -0.93 -16.93 -6.25
CA GLU A 188 -1.69 -18.14 -6.50
C GLU A 188 -2.70 -18.49 -5.40
N LEU A 189 -2.53 -17.94 -4.19
CA LEU A 189 -3.44 -18.13 -3.06
C LEU A 189 -4.70 -17.28 -3.12
N PHE A 190 -4.76 -16.30 -4.01
CA PHE A 190 -5.84 -15.32 -4.04
C PHE A 190 -6.52 -15.32 -5.41
N THR A 191 -7.80 -14.99 -5.42
CA THR A 191 -8.60 -14.86 -6.64
C THR A 191 -8.47 -13.46 -7.24
N SER A 192 -8.46 -12.43 -6.38
CA SER A 192 -8.17 -11.04 -6.74
C SER A 192 -7.66 -10.29 -5.51
N LEU A 193 -7.19 -9.06 -5.72
CA LEU A 193 -6.78 -8.12 -4.67
C LEU A 193 -7.60 -6.84 -4.78
N SER A 194 -8.20 -6.39 -3.68
CA SER A 194 -8.86 -5.10 -3.58
C SER A 194 -8.22 -4.27 -2.48
N LEU A 195 -7.81 -3.05 -2.80
CA LEU A 195 -7.20 -2.11 -1.86
C LEU A 195 -8.14 -0.94 -1.62
N VAL A 196 -8.45 -0.66 -0.35
CA VAL A 196 -9.28 0.48 0.05
C VAL A 196 -8.44 1.43 0.90
N ASP A 197 -8.17 2.64 0.40
CA ASP A 197 -7.41 3.68 1.11
C ASP A 197 -6.09 3.18 1.73
N ALA A 198 -5.34 2.37 0.99
CA ALA A 198 -4.15 1.68 1.50
C ALA A 198 -3.09 2.67 2.05
N ALA A 199 -2.57 2.40 3.24
CA ALA A 199 -1.67 3.33 3.94
C ALA A 199 -0.23 2.80 4.01
N GLY A 200 0.73 3.72 4.16
CA GLY A 200 2.13 3.39 4.50
C GLY A 200 2.97 2.79 3.37
N ILE A 201 2.53 2.91 2.11
CA ILE A 201 3.27 2.40 0.94
C ILE A 201 4.22 3.46 0.36
N LEU A 202 3.88 4.75 0.46
CA LEU A 202 4.79 5.84 0.09
C LEU A 202 5.99 5.92 1.04
N GLU A 203 7.11 6.42 0.52
CA GLU A 203 8.30 6.66 1.33
C GLU A 203 8.00 7.63 2.48
N ARG A 204 8.61 7.37 3.64
CA ARG A 204 8.28 7.98 4.94
C ARG A 204 8.34 9.51 4.92
N THR A 205 9.30 10.11 4.23
CA THR A 205 9.44 11.57 4.16
C THR A 205 8.43 12.23 3.23
N ALA A 206 7.81 11.48 2.32
CA ALA A 206 6.65 11.92 1.55
C ALA A 206 5.37 11.85 2.40
N PHE A 207 5.26 10.84 3.27
CA PHE A 207 4.11 10.63 4.16
C PHE A 207 3.94 11.71 5.23
N VAL A 208 5.01 12.01 5.99
CA VAL A 208 4.98 13.02 7.07
C VAL A 208 4.63 14.42 6.55
N LYS A 209 5.04 14.76 5.32
CA LYS A 209 4.75 16.06 4.72
C LYS A 209 3.29 16.19 4.26
N SER A 210 2.66 15.09 3.83
CA SER A 210 1.24 15.06 3.47
C SER A 210 0.33 15.36 4.66
N LEU A 211 0.75 14.96 5.86
CA LEU A 211 0.05 15.26 7.11
C LEU A 211 0.33 16.70 7.59
N ALA A 212 1.52 17.25 7.29
CA ALA A 212 1.93 18.60 7.69
C ALA A 212 1.25 19.73 6.89
N THR A 213 0.53 19.43 5.81
CA THR A 213 -0.16 20.44 4.96
C THR A 213 -1.60 20.77 5.37
N GLY A 214 -2.07 20.33 6.54
CA GLY A 214 -3.34 20.80 7.11
C GLY A 214 -3.35 20.75 8.65
N PRO A 215 -3.85 21.79 9.36
CA PRO A 215 -3.92 21.79 10.81
C PRO A 215 -5.28 21.28 11.29
N ILE A 216 -5.31 20.44 12.32
CA ILE A 216 -6.44 20.43 13.27
C ILE A 216 -5.87 20.38 14.69
N PRO A 217 -5.91 21.50 15.44
CA PRO A 217 -5.78 21.47 16.89
C PRO A 217 -6.99 20.72 17.46
N LEU A 218 -6.77 19.48 17.93
CA LEU A 218 -7.77 18.57 18.50
C LEU A 218 -8.55 19.18 19.69
N ASP A 219 -7.95 20.16 20.33
CA ASP A 219 -8.42 20.95 21.47
C ASP A 219 -9.59 21.90 21.14
N GLN A 220 -9.91 22.12 19.85
CA GLN A 220 -10.95 23.08 19.43
C GLN A 220 -12.21 22.43 18.84
N LEU A 221 -12.31 21.09 18.78
CA LEU A 221 -13.49 20.42 18.23
C LEU A 221 -14.59 20.19 19.29
N PRO A 222 -15.88 20.40 18.94
CA PRO A 222 -17.01 20.01 19.79
C PRO A 222 -17.00 18.51 20.15
N GLU A 223 -17.37 18.14 21.38
CA GLU A 223 -17.40 16.75 21.89
C GLU A 223 -18.20 15.78 21.00
N GLN A 224 -19.25 16.27 20.35
CA GLN A 224 -20.09 15.48 19.43
C GLN A 224 -19.37 15.09 18.12
N ILE A 225 -18.33 15.85 17.74
CA ILE A 225 -17.48 15.57 16.56
C ILE A 225 -16.33 14.64 16.94
N LYS A 226 -15.78 14.75 18.16
CA LYS A 226 -14.79 13.80 18.70
C LYS A 226 -15.35 12.36 18.66
N ALA A 227 -16.62 12.18 19.04
CA ALA A 227 -17.33 10.91 19.00
C ALA A 227 -17.48 10.27 17.61
N ARG A 228 -17.48 11.06 16.53
CA ARG A 228 -17.61 10.59 15.14
C ARG A 228 -16.28 10.54 14.38
N SER A 229 -15.21 11.10 14.94
CA SER A 229 -13.90 11.28 14.28
C SER A 229 -12.83 10.29 14.74
N TYR A 230 -13.18 9.33 15.61
CA TYR A 230 -12.23 8.46 16.30
C TYR A 230 -11.31 7.64 15.37
N SER A 231 -11.72 7.28 14.15
CA SER A 231 -10.89 6.45 13.27
C SER A 231 -9.69 7.19 12.62
N ALA A 232 -9.85 8.47 12.25
CA ALA A 232 -8.75 9.28 11.72
C ALA A 232 -7.83 9.82 12.83
N VAL A 233 -8.40 10.05 14.02
CA VAL A 233 -7.68 10.57 15.20
C VAL A 233 -6.76 9.51 15.82
N ASP A 234 -7.11 8.22 15.78
CA ASP A 234 -6.25 7.16 16.33
C ASP A 234 -4.96 6.97 15.52
N PHE A 235 -5.04 6.95 14.20
CA PHE A 235 -3.86 6.80 13.35
C PHE A 235 -2.97 8.05 13.36
N ALA A 236 -3.56 9.23 13.17
CA ALA A 236 -2.82 10.49 13.19
C ALA A 236 -2.29 10.81 14.60
N GLY A 237 -3.07 10.55 15.65
CA GLY A 237 -2.66 10.70 17.05
C GLY A 237 -1.52 9.76 17.43
N ALA A 238 -1.58 8.49 17.05
CA ALA A 238 -0.48 7.54 17.31
C ALA A 238 0.84 7.93 16.62
N LEU A 239 0.76 8.50 15.41
CA LEU A 239 1.95 8.99 14.70
C LEU A 239 2.41 10.37 15.18
N ILE A 240 1.50 11.30 15.48
CA ILE A 240 1.81 12.69 15.86
C ILE A 240 2.26 12.76 17.32
N GLU A 241 1.56 12.14 18.27
CA GLU A 241 1.93 12.17 19.70
C GLU A 241 3.34 11.61 19.93
N GLN A 242 3.73 10.58 19.19
CA GLN A 242 5.04 9.96 19.31
C GLN A 242 6.17 10.72 18.60
N VAL A 243 5.85 11.41 17.50
CA VAL A 243 6.82 12.26 16.78
C VAL A 243 7.00 13.62 17.47
N SER A 244 5.95 14.17 18.07
CA SER A 244 5.99 15.47 18.73
C SER A 244 6.72 15.46 20.09
N LEU A 245 6.83 14.32 20.77
CA LEU A 245 7.48 14.23 22.08
C LEU A 245 9.02 14.11 22.02
N LEU A 246 9.64 13.86 20.86
CA LEU A 246 11.03 13.39 20.79
C LEU A 246 11.95 14.09 19.77
N GLY A 247 11.57 15.21 19.17
CA GLY A 247 12.43 15.91 18.20
C GLY A 247 12.40 15.29 16.80
N ASP A 248 13.50 15.36 16.04
CA ASP A 248 13.54 14.97 14.62
C ASP A 248 13.05 13.51 14.41
N PRO A 249 11.95 13.28 13.66
CA PRO A 249 11.40 11.94 13.44
C PRO A 249 12.41 10.96 12.83
N SER A 250 13.43 11.45 12.12
CA SER A 250 14.50 10.61 11.58
C SER A 250 15.42 10.02 12.65
N GLU A 251 15.58 10.66 13.81
CA GLU A 251 16.43 10.14 14.91
C GLU A 251 15.73 9.03 15.69
N VAL A 252 14.45 9.19 16.04
CA VAL A 252 13.63 8.11 16.61
C VAL A 252 13.57 6.93 15.63
N LEU A 253 13.53 7.20 14.32
CA LEU A 253 13.58 6.16 13.29
C LEU A 253 14.98 5.56 13.01
N ASN A 254 16.03 5.94 13.72
CA ASN A 254 17.36 5.32 13.57
C ASN A 254 17.89 4.77 14.91
N GLN A 255 17.33 5.27 16.01
CA GLN A 255 17.53 4.95 17.42
C GLN A 255 16.91 3.64 17.94
N ARG A 256 17.56 2.47 17.95
CA ARG A 256 16.92 1.24 18.51
C ARG A 256 16.46 1.40 19.97
N GLN A 257 17.29 2.00 20.84
CA GLN A 257 16.91 2.19 22.25
C GLN A 257 15.77 3.22 22.43
N ILE A 258 15.76 4.29 21.65
CA ILE A 258 14.72 5.34 21.71
C ILE A 258 13.37 4.79 21.23
N ARG A 259 13.39 3.92 20.20
CA ARG A 259 12.18 3.22 19.71
C ARG A 259 11.55 2.32 20.75
N GLU A 260 12.35 1.48 21.40
CA GLU A 260 11.84 0.53 22.39
C GLU A 260 11.22 1.25 23.60
N LEU A 261 11.77 2.40 24.01
CA LEU A 261 11.16 3.26 25.05
C LEU A 261 9.91 4.01 24.57
N ALA A 262 9.90 4.55 23.35
CA ALA A 262 8.81 5.39 22.85
C ALA A 262 7.55 4.61 22.43
N LEU A 263 7.71 3.41 21.87
CA LEU A 263 6.60 2.58 21.39
C LEU A 263 5.83 1.90 22.53
N GLY A 264 6.48 1.73 23.68
CA GLY A 264 5.92 1.01 24.82
C GLY A 264 5.40 -0.38 24.44
N LYS A 265 4.27 -0.78 25.05
CA LYS A 265 3.59 -2.06 24.75
C LYS A 265 2.54 -1.98 23.63
N SER A 266 2.33 -0.81 23.02
CA SER A 266 1.24 -0.60 22.04
C SER A 266 1.47 -1.39 20.74
N PRO A 267 0.63 -2.39 20.41
CA PRO A 267 0.71 -3.09 19.13
C PRO A 267 0.46 -2.14 17.95
N THR A 268 -0.48 -1.20 18.08
CA THR A 268 -0.77 -0.16 17.07
C THR A 268 0.48 0.64 16.70
N ALA A 269 1.23 1.13 17.69
CA ALA A 269 2.44 1.91 17.44
C ALA A 269 3.53 1.06 16.77
N LYS A 270 3.71 -0.18 17.21
CA LYS A 270 4.68 -1.12 16.61
C LYS A 270 4.33 -1.45 15.17
N ALA A 271 3.05 -1.72 14.88
CA ALA A 271 2.57 -2.01 13.53
C ALA A 271 2.69 -0.78 12.61
N ALA A 272 2.32 0.41 13.09
CA ALA A 272 2.49 1.66 12.34
C ALA A 272 3.97 1.94 12.01
N LEU A 273 4.86 1.74 12.99
CA LEU A 273 6.30 1.86 12.76
C LEU A 273 6.81 0.81 11.77
N ALA A 274 6.44 -0.46 11.93
CA ALA A 274 6.88 -1.54 11.06
C ALA A 274 6.37 -1.34 9.62
N LEU A 275 5.13 -0.88 9.46
CA LEU A 275 4.55 -0.49 8.17
C LEU A 275 5.37 0.64 7.54
N ALA A 276 5.57 1.76 8.26
CA ALA A 276 6.40 2.84 7.78
C ALA A 276 7.82 2.35 7.46
N GLN A 277 8.30 1.32 8.15
CA GLN A 277 9.62 0.76 7.96
C GLN A 277 9.79 -0.13 6.75
N THR A 278 8.69 -0.65 6.22
CA THR A 278 8.71 -1.67 5.18
C THR A 278 9.14 -1.07 3.85
N ASP A 279 10.08 -1.74 3.19
CA ASP A 279 10.45 -1.41 1.83
C ASP A 279 9.51 -2.16 0.87
N PHE A 280 8.77 -1.40 0.06
CA PHE A 280 7.86 -1.90 -0.97
C PHE A 280 8.50 -1.87 -2.37
N SER A 281 9.80 -1.56 -2.49
CA SER A 281 10.51 -1.58 -3.77
C SER A 281 10.48 -2.97 -4.43
N ASP A 282 10.52 -4.03 -3.63
CA ASP A 282 10.57 -5.42 -4.13
C ASP A 282 9.24 -5.99 -4.62
N LEU A 283 8.17 -5.18 -4.69
CA LEU A 283 6.92 -5.62 -5.30
C LEU A 283 7.15 -6.00 -6.79
N PRO A 284 6.52 -7.08 -7.28
CA PRO A 284 6.56 -7.45 -8.69
C PRO A 284 5.81 -6.41 -9.53
N GLU A 285 6.27 -6.14 -10.74
CA GLU A 285 5.58 -5.20 -11.67
C GLU A 285 4.28 -5.84 -12.21
N ASP A 286 4.32 -7.15 -12.43
CA ASP A 286 3.18 -7.93 -12.92
C ASP A 286 2.64 -8.82 -11.79
N LEU A 287 1.51 -8.40 -11.22
CA LEU A 287 0.71 -9.27 -10.35
C LEU A 287 -0.19 -10.15 -11.23
N PRO A 288 -0.05 -11.49 -11.21
CA PRO A 288 -0.83 -12.39 -12.05
C PRO A 288 -2.23 -12.64 -11.47
N LEU A 289 -2.89 -11.59 -10.98
CA LEU A 289 -4.25 -11.59 -10.47
C LEU A 289 -4.89 -10.20 -10.64
N PRO A 290 -6.23 -10.12 -10.81
CA PRO A 290 -6.93 -8.84 -10.91
C PRO A 290 -6.74 -7.99 -9.65
N MET A 291 -6.38 -6.72 -9.84
CA MET A 291 -6.17 -5.75 -8.76
C MET A 291 -7.10 -4.55 -8.90
N TYR A 292 -7.88 -4.28 -7.86
CA TYR A 292 -8.83 -3.17 -7.79
C TYR A 292 -8.44 -2.22 -6.66
N ILE A 293 -8.58 -0.91 -6.90
CA ILE A 293 -8.21 0.13 -5.94
C ILE A 293 -9.41 1.07 -5.78
N LEU A 294 -9.86 1.27 -4.55
CA LEU A 294 -10.86 2.26 -4.17
C LEU A 294 -10.20 3.29 -3.25
N TRP A 295 -10.47 4.57 -3.49
CA TRP A 295 -9.93 5.64 -2.65
C TRP A 295 -10.94 6.75 -2.42
N GLY A 296 -11.05 7.24 -1.19
CA GLY A 296 -11.81 8.44 -0.86
C GLY A 296 -11.05 9.72 -1.23
N ASP A 297 -11.68 10.64 -1.95
CA ASP A 297 -11.01 11.91 -2.33
C ASP A 297 -10.83 12.89 -1.17
N ALA A 298 -11.55 12.68 -0.08
CA ALA A 298 -11.46 13.43 1.17
C ALA A 298 -10.61 12.70 2.23
N ASP A 299 -9.88 11.64 1.87
CA ASP A 299 -8.96 10.96 2.78
C ASP A 299 -7.79 11.87 3.19
N ARG A 300 -7.76 12.26 4.46
CA ARG A 300 -6.72 13.08 5.08
C ARG A 300 -5.68 12.27 5.86
N VAL A 301 -5.87 10.95 5.93
CA VAL A 301 -5.00 10.01 6.64
C VAL A 301 -4.02 9.36 5.65
N ALA A 302 -4.53 8.74 4.60
CA ALA A 302 -3.72 8.19 3.52
C ALA A 302 -3.92 9.04 2.25
N PRO A 303 -2.85 9.64 1.70
CA PRO A 303 -3.02 10.51 0.55
C PRO A 303 -3.47 9.71 -0.68
N LEU A 304 -4.46 10.23 -1.40
CA LEU A 304 -4.91 9.74 -2.72
C LEU A 304 -3.76 9.56 -3.72
N ARG A 305 -2.67 10.31 -3.54
CA ARG A 305 -1.40 10.13 -4.26
C ARG A 305 -0.91 8.67 -4.26
N THR A 306 -1.14 7.93 -3.18
CA THR A 306 -0.79 6.51 -3.07
C THR A 306 -1.59 5.67 -4.06
N GLY A 307 -2.91 5.91 -4.21
CA GLY A 307 -3.75 5.25 -5.19
C GLY A 307 -3.28 5.49 -6.63
N TYR A 308 -2.93 6.74 -6.99
CA TYR A 308 -2.35 7.06 -8.29
C TYR A 308 -0.99 6.38 -8.51
N MET A 309 -0.13 6.35 -7.50
CA MET A 309 1.16 5.65 -7.56
C MET A 309 0.97 4.15 -7.78
N LEU A 310 0.04 3.52 -7.05
CA LEU A 310 -0.27 2.10 -7.23
C LEU A 310 -0.80 1.82 -8.63
N ARG A 311 -1.69 2.66 -9.15
CA ARG A 311 -2.19 2.54 -10.53
C ARG A 311 -1.08 2.68 -11.58
N ALA A 312 -0.10 3.55 -11.34
CA ALA A 312 1.04 3.70 -12.24
C ALA A 312 2.01 2.50 -12.16
N THR A 313 2.17 1.93 -10.96
CA THR A 313 3.04 0.77 -10.71
C THR A 313 2.43 -0.52 -11.26
N PHE A 314 1.12 -0.68 -11.12
CA PHE A 314 0.35 -1.83 -11.58
C PHE A 314 -0.59 -1.39 -12.71
N PRO A 315 -0.14 -1.35 -13.97
CA PRO A 315 -0.89 -0.74 -15.06
C PRO A 315 -2.20 -1.46 -15.40
N GLU A 316 -2.30 -2.76 -15.06
CA GLU A 316 -3.51 -3.58 -15.21
C GLU A 316 -4.48 -3.43 -14.02
N SER A 317 -4.12 -2.66 -12.99
CA SER A 317 -5.02 -2.36 -11.88
C SER A 317 -6.05 -1.31 -12.26
N GLU A 318 -7.18 -1.29 -11.55
CA GLU A 318 -8.25 -0.34 -11.78
C GLU A 318 -8.50 0.53 -10.56
N LEU A 319 -8.27 1.84 -10.70
CA LEU A 319 -8.49 2.84 -9.66
C LEU A 319 -9.87 3.48 -9.82
N SER A 320 -10.67 3.40 -8.76
CA SER A 320 -11.94 4.10 -8.57
C SER A 320 -11.79 5.12 -7.44
N ILE A 321 -12.33 6.32 -7.64
CA ILE A 321 -12.32 7.38 -6.64
C ILE A 321 -13.74 7.59 -6.14
N LEU A 322 -13.93 7.56 -4.83
CA LEU A 322 -15.20 7.78 -4.16
C LEU A 322 -15.29 9.24 -3.68
N PRO A 323 -16.18 10.04 -4.26
CA PRO A 323 -16.35 11.44 -3.87
C PRO A 323 -16.80 11.59 -2.41
N ASP A 324 -16.28 12.60 -1.72
CA ASP A 324 -16.62 12.99 -0.35
C ASP A 324 -16.32 11.93 0.72
N ALA A 325 -15.65 10.84 0.35
CA ALA A 325 -15.27 9.77 1.27
C ALA A 325 -13.92 10.06 1.94
N GLY A 326 -13.90 9.93 3.26
CA GLY A 326 -12.68 9.97 4.07
C GLY A 326 -12.02 8.59 4.19
N HIS A 327 -11.10 8.45 5.16
CA HIS A 327 -10.24 7.26 5.30
C HIS A 327 -10.99 5.93 5.54
N VAL A 328 -12.22 5.95 6.07
CA VAL A 328 -12.97 4.74 6.44
C VAL A 328 -14.29 4.70 5.65
N PRO A 329 -14.23 4.52 4.32
CA PRO A 329 -15.40 4.59 3.46
C PRO A 329 -16.37 3.45 3.72
N MET A 330 -15.90 2.28 4.17
CA MET A 330 -16.77 1.15 4.53
C MET A 330 -17.71 1.48 5.69
N ALA A 331 -17.36 2.45 6.55
CA ALA A 331 -18.24 2.91 7.62
C ALA A 331 -19.14 4.08 7.19
N THR A 332 -18.63 4.98 6.36
CA THR A 332 -19.30 6.25 6.02
C THR A 332 -20.10 6.22 4.71
N HIS A 333 -19.69 5.37 3.78
CA HIS A 333 -20.22 5.20 2.41
C HIS A 333 -20.43 3.70 2.12
N SER A 334 -21.01 2.99 3.10
CA SER A 334 -21.08 1.53 3.10
C SER A 334 -21.82 0.96 1.89
N GLU A 335 -22.89 1.60 1.43
CA GLU A 335 -23.66 1.14 0.26
C GLU A 335 -22.85 1.26 -1.03
N GLU A 336 -22.12 2.38 -1.19
CA GLU A 336 -21.22 2.60 -2.32
C GLU A 336 -20.07 1.61 -2.32
N VAL A 337 -19.48 1.33 -1.15
CA VAL A 337 -18.41 0.33 -1.00
C VAL A 337 -18.93 -1.08 -1.33
N VAL A 338 -20.08 -1.49 -0.80
CA VAL A 338 -20.70 -2.79 -1.12
C VAL A 338 -20.96 -2.90 -2.62
N ARG A 339 -21.56 -1.88 -3.23
CA ARG A 339 -21.86 -1.84 -4.67
C ARG A 339 -20.58 -1.91 -5.50
N TRP A 340 -19.54 -1.21 -5.10
CA TRP A 340 -18.23 -1.25 -5.76
C TRP A 340 -17.61 -2.65 -5.66
N ILE A 341 -17.59 -3.27 -4.48
CA ILE A 341 -17.04 -4.62 -4.29
C ILE A 341 -17.82 -5.64 -5.12
N GLN A 342 -19.14 -5.66 -5.01
CA GLN A 342 -19.98 -6.60 -5.77
C GLN A 342 -19.81 -6.40 -7.28
N GLY A 343 -19.87 -5.15 -7.75
CA GLY A 343 -19.71 -4.82 -9.16
C GLY A 343 -18.35 -5.25 -9.69
N THR A 344 -17.26 -4.87 -9.01
CA THR A 344 -15.89 -5.17 -9.46
C THR A 344 -15.55 -6.66 -9.45
N LEU A 345 -16.00 -7.39 -8.43
CA LEU A 345 -15.64 -8.80 -8.25
C LEU A 345 -16.56 -9.78 -8.98
N LEU A 346 -17.81 -9.41 -9.28
CA LEU A 346 -18.79 -10.28 -9.94
C LEU A 346 -19.00 -9.91 -11.42
N GLU A 347 -18.80 -8.64 -11.78
CA GLU A 347 -19.04 -8.12 -13.13
C GLU A 347 -17.82 -7.33 -13.62
N PRO A 348 -16.80 -7.95 -14.23
CA PRO A 348 -15.60 -7.23 -14.69
C PRO A 348 -15.89 -6.02 -15.61
N SER A 349 -17.01 -6.02 -16.34
CA SER A 349 -17.47 -4.88 -17.16
C SER A 349 -18.01 -3.69 -16.35
N PHE A 350 -18.32 -3.87 -15.06
CA PHE A 350 -18.80 -2.80 -14.17
C PHE A 350 -17.80 -1.66 -14.05
N ILE A 351 -16.50 -1.98 -14.14
CA ILE A 351 -15.41 -1.06 -13.87
C ILE A 351 -15.20 -0.07 -15.01
N ASP A 352 -15.67 -0.37 -16.22
CA ASP A 352 -15.63 0.56 -17.35
C ASP A 352 -16.29 1.91 -17.04
N ARG A 353 -17.24 1.95 -16.07
CA ARG A 353 -17.91 3.19 -15.63
C ARG A 353 -17.10 4.04 -14.65
N PHE A 354 -16.18 3.45 -13.88
CA PHE A 354 -15.36 4.12 -12.86
C PHE A 354 -13.87 4.15 -13.22
N ARG A 355 -13.48 3.54 -14.35
CA ARG A 355 -12.11 3.47 -14.81
C ARG A 355 -11.58 4.88 -15.05
N TRP A 356 -10.62 5.30 -14.23
CA TRP A 356 -9.79 6.45 -14.55
C TRP A 356 -9.01 6.15 -15.84
N GLN A 357 -9.23 6.95 -16.88
CA GLN A 357 -8.47 6.88 -18.12
C GLN A 357 -7.50 8.07 -18.16
N PRO A 358 -6.18 7.83 -18.22
CA PRO A 358 -5.23 8.91 -18.50
C PRO A 358 -5.59 9.51 -19.86
N ARG A 359 -5.77 10.83 -19.92
CA ARG A 359 -5.97 11.50 -21.21
C ARG A 359 -4.65 11.41 -21.98
N GLN A 360 -4.66 10.73 -23.12
CA GLN A 360 -3.52 10.76 -24.04
C GLN A 360 -3.38 12.19 -24.59
N PRO A 361 -2.23 12.85 -24.40
CA PRO A 361 -2.05 14.22 -24.87
C PRO A 361 -2.17 14.27 -26.40
N SER A 362 -3.20 14.95 -26.90
CA SER A 362 -3.41 15.19 -28.33
C SER A 362 -3.18 16.66 -28.64
N GLY A 363 -2.37 16.98 -29.65
CA GLY A 363 -2.19 18.35 -30.12
C GLY A 363 -0.79 18.65 -30.65
N GLU A 364 -0.62 19.87 -31.16
CA GLU A 364 0.68 20.40 -31.55
C GLU A 364 1.57 20.60 -30.32
N MET A 365 2.84 20.22 -30.42
CA MET A 365 3.81 20.36 -29.32
C MET A 365 4.15 21.84 -29.11
N LEU A 366 3.61 22.44 -28.05
CA LEU A 366 3.76 23.87 -27.77
C LEU A 366 5.11 24.20 -27.11
N THR A 367 5.60 25.42 -27.31
CA THR A 367 6.66 26.01 -26.47
C THR A 367 6.04 27.06 -25.56
N LEU A 368 6.09 26.84 -24.25
CA LEU A 368 5.50 27.72 -23.25
C LEU A 368 6.55 28.12 -22.21
N ALA A 369 6.61 29.41 -21.89
CA ALA A 369 7.43 29.95 -20.81
C ALA A 369 6.55 30.75 -19.85
N LEU A 370 6.53 30.33 -18.58
CA LEU A 370 5.79 30.95 -17.50
C LEU A 370 6.74 31.71 -16.57
N ALA A 371 6.44 32.99 -16.38
CA ALA A 371 7.01 33.82 -15.32
C ALA A 371 5.89 34.09 -14.30
N GLY A 372 5.93 33.40 -13.16
CA GLY A 372 4.81 33.34 -12.20
C GLY A 372 3.90 32.13 -12.43
N CYS A 373 2.89 31.99 -11.56
CA CYS A 373 1.95 30.87 -11.62
C CYS A 373 0.70 31.21 -12.44
N PRO A 374 0.23 30.30 -13.31
CA PRO A 374 -1.12 30.36 -13.82
C PRO A 374 -2.12 30.01 -12.70
N ASN A 375 -3.37 30.46 -12.86
CA ASN A 375 -4.45 30.18 -11.90
C ASN A 375 -5.07 28.78 -12.09
N THR A 376 -4.65 28.03 -13.10
CA THR A 376 -5.23 26.74 -13.47
C THR A 376 -4.15 25.71 -13.74
N PRO A 377 -4.41 24.42 -13.48
CA PRO A 377 -3.50 23.34 -13.88
C PRO A 377 -3.24 23.34 -15.39
N LEU A 378 -2.05 22.88 -15.79
CA LEU A 378 -1.70 22.66 -17.20
C LEU A 378 -1.91 21.19 -17.59
N SER A 379 -2.22 20.97 -18.88
CA SER A 379 -2.30 19.65 -19.51
C SER A 379 -1.98 19.77 -21.01
N GLY A 380 -1.70 18.64 -21.67
CA GLY A 380 -1.46 18.60 -23.12
C GLY A 380 0.01 18.38 -23.51
N ALA A 381 0.37 18.77 -24.74
CA ALA A 381 1.64 18.43 -25.37
C ALA A 381 2.56 19.66 -25.50
N TYR A 382 3.79 19.57 -24.99
CA TYR A 382 4.76 20.65 -24.98
C TYR A 382 6.12 20.20 -25.53
N ALA A 383 6.62 20.83 -26.60
CA ALA A 383 8.01 20.68 -27.01
C ALA A 383 8.97 21.16 -25.90
N ARG A 384 8.62 22.30 -25.28
CA ARG A 384 9.36 22.88 -24.17
C ARG A 384 8.41 23.61 -23.23
N LEU A 385 8.53 23.35 -21.94
CA LEU A 385 7.84 24.07 -20.88
C LEU A 385 8.86 24.63 -19.89
N SER A 386 8.87 25.95 -19.72
CA SER A 386 9.72 26.63 -18.74
C SER A 386 8.84 27.25 -17.66
N VAL A 387 9.15 26.99 -16.39
CA VAL A 387 8.43 27.51 -15.23
C VAL A 387 9.43 28.22 -14.33
N LYS A 388 9.17 29.50 -14.06
CA LYS A 388 10.02 30.34 -13.21
C LYS A 388 9.20 31.15 -12.22
N ASP A 389 9.72 31.32 -11.01
CA ASP A 389 9.15 32.16 -9.96
C ASP A 389 7.69 31.80 -9.62
N CYS A 390 7.37 30.50 -9.61
CA CYS A 390 6.01 30.02 -9.34
C CYS A 390 5.91 29.29 -8.00
N ALA A 391 5.13 29.87 -7.08
CA ALA A 391 4.86 29.31 -5.76
C ALA A 391 4.23 27.91 -5.77
N TYR A 392 3.35 27.61 -6.73
CA TYR A 392 2.78 26.27 -6.95
C TYR A 392 2.13 26.19 -8.34
N LEU A 393 2.58 25.24 -9.15
CA LEU A 393 1.97 24.88 -10.42
C LEU A 393 1.65 23.39 -10.42
N GLU A 394 0.49 23.04 -10.95
CA GLU A 394 0.13 21.67 -11.22
C GLU A 394 0.09 21.39 -12.72
N ILE A 395 0.72 20.30 -13.13
CA ILE A 395 0.74 19.81 -14.51
C ILE A 395 0.21 18.38 -14.46
N ARG A 396 -0.86 18.10 -15.19
CA ARG A 396 -1.51 16.78 -15.25
C ARG A 396 -1.70 16.34 -16.69
N ASP A 397 -1.61 15.04 -16.96
CA ASP A 397 -1.92 14.45 -18.28
C ASP A 397 -1.17 15.17 -19.42
N ALA A 398 0.16 15.22 -19.31
CA ALA A 398 0.99 16.00 -20.22
C ALA A 398 2.16 15.20 -20.81
N THR A 399 2.51 15.50 -22.06
CA THR A 399 3.74 15.05 -22.71
C THR A 399 4.65 16.25 -22.88
N ILE A 400 5.87 16.20 -22.35
CA ILE A 400 6.81 17.32 -22.36
C ILE A 400 8.16 16.85 -22.90
N GLY A 401 8.63 17.50 -23.96
CA GLY A 401 9.94 17.25 -24.55
C GLY A 401 11.10 17.73 -23.66
N GLN A 402 10.93 18.92 -23.10
CA GLN A 402 11.88 19.51 -22.15
C GLN A 402 11.17 20.35 -21.09
N LEU A 403 11.36 20.01 -19.82
CA LEU A 403 10.84 20.73 -18.67
C LEU A 403 11.97 21.48 -17.96
N LEU A 404 11.87 22.80 -17.86
CA LEU A 404 12.78 23.65 -17.09
C LEU A 404 12.02 24.25 -15.91
N VAL A 405 12.50 24.03 -14.69
CA VAL A 405 11.88 24.53 -13.47
C VAL A 405 12.92 25.29 -12.65
N LYS A 406 12.63 26.55 -12.34
CA LYS A 406 13.50 27.41 -11.56
C LYS A 406 12.73 28.18 -10.49
N ASP A 407 13.25 28.22 -9.27
CA ASP A 407 12.67 28.96 -8.14
C ASP A 407 11.15 28.69 -7.98
N SER A 408 10.74 27.42 -8.16
CA SER A 408 9.31 27.06 -8.26
C SER A 408 8.95 25.74 -7.56
N VAL A 409 7.67 25.59 -7.22
CA VAL A 409 7.08 24.30 -6.80
C VAL A 409 6.19 23.79 -7.92
N VAL A 410 6.47 22.60 -8.43
CA VAL A 410 5.72 21.99 -9.52
C VAL A 410 5.26 20.59 -9.12
N LYS A 411 3.95 20.35 -9.19
CA LYS A 411 3.34 19.03 -9.09
C LYS A 411 3.11 18.47 -10.49
N LEU A 412 3.54 17.23 -10.70
CA LEU A 412 3.47 16.49 -11.96
C LEU A 412 2.66 15.22 -11.71
N ASP A 413 1.48 15.09 -12.30
CA ASP A 413 0.66 13.88 -12.21
C ASP A 413 0.42 13.29 -13.60
N ASN A 414 0.77 12.03 -13.81
CA ASN A 414 0.62 11.35 -15.11
C ASN A 414 1.29 12.15 -16.25
N VAL A 415 2.61 12.36 -16.14
CA VAL A 415 3.40 13.13 -17.11
C VAL A 415 4.45 12.26 -17.78
N LEU A 416 4.50 12.35 -19.12
CA LEU A 416 5.55 11.77 -19.95
C LEU A 416 6.62 12.84 -20.24
N LEU A 417 7.85 12.62 -19.77
CA LEU A 417 9.02 13.42 -20.14
C LEU A 417 9.86 12.64 -21.16
N ALA A 418 9.88 13.09 -22.41
CA ALA A 418 10.60 12.38 -23.48
C ALA A 418 11.09 13.33 -24.57
N GLY A 419 12.40 13.35 -24.81
CA GLY A 419 13.03 14.19 -25.82
C GLY A 419 14.47 13.78 -26.12
N SER A 420 15.04 14.33 -27.19
CA SER A 420 16.40 14.00 -27.68
C SER A 420 17.54 14.68 -26.91
N GLY A 421 17.22 15.40 -25.82
CA GLY A 421 18.17 16.20 -25.05
C GLY A 421 18.01 15.98 -23.55
N VAL A 422 18.39 16.99 -22.77
CA VAL A 422 18.10 17.00 -21.33
C VAL A 422 16.62 17.29 -21.15
N VAL A 423 15.86 16.27 -20.74
CA VAL A 423 14.39 16.35 -20.62
C VAL A 423 13.92 17.10 -19.37
N LEU A 424 14.76 17.19 -18.33
CA LEU A 424 14.46 17.90 -17.09
C LEU A 424 15.67 18.71 -16.59
N GLU A 425 15.44 19.99 -16.32
CA GLU A 425 16.35 20.86 -15.58
C GLU A 425 15.61 21.49 -14.38
N ALA A 426 16.03 21.17 -13.16
CA ALA A 426 15.46 21.70 -11.92
C ALA A 426 16.50 22.50 -11.12
N ASN A 427 16.19 23.75 -10.77
CA ASN A 427 17.09 24.64 -10.04
C ASN A 427 16.36 25.37 -8.90
N GLU A 428 16.84 25.26 -7.65
CA GLU A 428 16.20 25.84 -6.46
C GLU A 428 14.69 25.59 -6.41
N SER A 429 14.27 24.37 -6.76
CA SER A 429 12.86 24.04 -6.99
C SER A 429 12.43 22.78 -6.26
N VAL A 430 11.12 22.63 -6.08
CA VAL A 430 10.51 21.42 -5.51
C VAL A 430 9.62 20.78 -6.58
N LEU A 431 9.94 19.55 -6.97
CA LEU A 431 9.15 18.78 -7.92
C LEU A 431 8.51 17.59 -7.21
N ILE A 432 7.19 17.51 -7.27
CA ILE A 432 6.39 16.42 -6.68
C ILE A 432 5.75 15.65 -7.83
N GLY A 433 6.19 14.43 -8.08
CA GLY A 433 5.78 13.61 -9.23
C GLY A 433 5.00 12.36 -8.81
N THR A 434 3.94 12.04 -9.55
CA THR A 434 3.17 10.80 -9.38
C THR A 434 2.87 10.19 -10.74
N GLY A 435 3.22 8.91 -10.93
CA GLY A 435 2.99 8.21 -12.20
C GLY A 435 3.73 8.83 -13.38
N LEU A 436 5.02 9.12 -13.20
CA LEU A 436 5.85 9.72 -14.25
C LEU A 436 6.42 8.64 -15.17
N THR A 437 6.43 8.90 -16.47
CA THR A 437 7.23 8.13 -17.43
C THR A 437 8.31 9.05 -17.99
N ILE A 438 9.57 8.63 -17.90
CA ILE A 438 10.71 9.47 -18.26
C ILE A 438 11.62 8.68 -19.20
N HIS A 439 11.79 9.17 -20.41
CA HIS A 439 12.77 8.65 -21.36
C HIS A 439 13.81 9.73 -21.63
N THR A 440 15.05 9.47 -21.26
CA THR A 440 16.11 10.47 -21.38
C THR A 440 17.38 9.91 -22.01
N GLU A 441 17.95 10.63 -22.96
CA GLU A 441 19.25 10.28 -23.53
C GLU A 441 20.41 10.90 -22.74
N GLN A 442 20.14 12.00 -22.04
CA GLN A 442 21.12 12.74 -21.23
C GLN A 442 20.67 12.80 -19.77
N ALA A 443 21.62 12.92 -18.86
CA ALA A 443 21.31 13.05 -17.45
C ALA A 443 20.44 14.29 -17.17
N MET A 444 19.36 14.09 -16.41
CA MET A 444 18.52 15.18 -15.92
C MET A 444 19.32 16.06 -14.97
N LYS A 445 19.23 17.38 -15.10
CA LYS A 445 20.04 18.31 -14.30
C LYS A 445 19.27 18.77 -13.08
N VAL A 446 19.88 18.61 -11.90
CA VAL A 446 19.26 18.99 -10.63
C VAL A 446 20.25 19.82 -9.80
N SER A 447 19.81 20.96 -9.27
CA SER A 447 20.66 21.88 -8.50
C SER A 447 19.86 22.52 -7.37
N GLY A 448 20.28 22.32 -6.12
CA GLY A 448 19.63 22.96 -4.96
C GLY A 448 18.15 22.62 -4.83
N SER A 449 17.73 21.44 -5.30
CA SER A 449 16.31 21.13 -5.51
C SER A 449 15.86 19.92 -4.69
N ARG A 450 14.54 19.80 -4.50
CA ARG A 450 13.90 18.60 -3.96
C ARG A 450 13.12 17.90 -5.06
N ILE A 451 13.40 16.62 -5.27
CA ILE A 451 12.70 15.74 -6.19
C ILE A 451 11.97 14.69 -5.36
N ASP A 452 10.65 14.62 -5.47
CA ASP A 452 9.79 13.71 -4.70
C ASP A 452 8.88 12.95 -5.67
N TRP A 453 9.29 11.74 -6.08
CA TRP A 453 8.61 10.98 -7.12
C TRP A 453 8.03 9.67 -6.57
N ALA A 454 6.83 9.34 -7.04
CA ALA A 454 6.09 8.15 -6.67
C ALA A 454 5.59 7.43 -7.92
N GLY A 455 5.89 6.13 -8.07
CA GLY A 455 5.49 5.36 -9.25
C GLY A 455 6.10 5.89 -10.54
N ALA A 456 7.33 6.44 -10.49
CA ALA A 456 8.02 6.94 -11.67
C ALA A 456 8.83 5.83 -12.35
N SER A 457 8.73 5.72 -13.67
CA SER A 457 9.56 4.86 -14.51
C SER A 457 10.54 5.72 -15.31
N ILE A 458 11.83 5.49 -15.11
CA ILE A 458 12.92 6.23 -15.75
C ILE A 458 13.67 5.26 -16.66
N THR A 459 13.81 5.59 -17.93
CA THR A 459 14.67 4.89 -18.89
C THR A 459 15.76 5.85 -19.36
N SER A 460 17.03 5.52 -19.11
CA SER A 460 18.18 6.35 -19.48
C SER A 460 19.21 5.59 -20.32
N LYS A 461 19.86 6.26 -21.28
CA LYS A 461 21.02 5.68 -22.00
C LYS A 461 22.34 5.75 -21.21
N GLY A 462 22.35 6.49 -20.10
CA GLY A 462 23.51 6.71 -19.23
C GLY A 462 23.07 7.10 -17.81
N ASP A 463 23.84 7.96 -17.13
CA ASP A 463 23.44 8.49 -15.81
C ASP A 463 22.04 9.12 -15.89
N SER A 464 21.17 8.82 -14.91
CA SER A 464 19.82 9.38 -14.85
C SER A 464 19.84 10.84 -14.41
N PHE A 465 20.75 11.18 -13.50
CA PHE A 465 20.85 12.50 -12.90
C PHE A 465 22.27 13.06 -12.93
N GLN A 466 22.37 14.37 -13.13
CA GLN A 466 23.55 15.18 -12.89
C GLN A 466 23.22 16.24 -11.83
N VAL A 467 23.85 16.13 -10.66
CA VAL A 467 23.56 16.98 -9.50
C VAL A 467 24.71 17.96 -9.25
N SER A 468 24.46 19.26 -9.37
CA SER A 468 25.51 20.29 -9.21
C SER A 468 25.58 20.91 -7.82
N ARG A 469 24.43 21.04 -7.12
CA ARG A 469 24.35 21.54 -5.74
C ARG A 469 23.52 20.58 -4.89
N LYS A 470 23.76 20.58 -3.58
CA LYS A 470 23.10 19.69 -2.62
C LYS A 470 21.59 19.65 -2.86
N SER A 471 21.09 18.48 -3.20
CA SER A 471 19.69 18.23 -3.57
C SER A 471 19.16 17.01 -2.82
N LEU A 472 17.85 16.99 -2.58
CA LEU A 472 17.15 15.89 -1.91
C LEU A 472 16.29 15.12 -2.91
N PHE A 473 16.43 13.80 -2.93
CA PHE A 473 15.63 12.90 -3.74
C PHE A 473 14.82 12.01 -2.82
N VAL A 474 13.53 11.88 -3.09
CA VAL A 474 12.60 10.99 -2.40
C VAL A 474 11.93 10.16 -3.48
N PHE A 475 12.11 8.85 -3.41
CA PHE A 475 11.51 7.91 -4.36
C PHE A 475 10.58 6.96 -3.61
N SER A 476 9.37 6.77 -4.14
CA SER A 476 8.38 5.80 -3.64
C SER A 476 8.01 4.85 -4.76
N ILE A 477 8.54 3.62 -4.72
CA ILE A 477 8.29 2.58 -5.73
C ILE A 477 8.53 3.14 -7.15
N CYS A 478 9.74 3.65 -7.37
CA CYS A 478 10.17 4.12 -8.68
C CYS A 478 11.11 3.09 -9.30
N LYS A 479 11.22 3.12 -10.63
CA LYS A 479 12.11 2.28 -11.42
C LYS A 479 13.06 3.18 -12.21
N ALA A 480 14.31 2.77 -12.29
CA ALA A 480 15.28 3.35 -13.20
C ALA A 480 15.97 2.24 -13.98
N GLU A 481 15.87 2.26 -15.29
CA GLU A 481 16.53 1.35 -16.21
C GLU A 481 17.58 2.12 -17.00
N GLY A 482 18.84 1.68 -16.91
CA GLY A 482 19.93 2.29 -17.66
C GLY A 482 21.00 1.29 -18.07
N ALA A 483 22.13 1.79 -18.57
CA ALA A 483 23.23 0.96 -19.08
C ALA A 483 23.81 -0.03 -18.04
N GLY A 484 23.63 0.25 -16.74
CA GLY A 484 24.03 -0.62 -15.63
C GLY A 484 22.99 -1.65 -15.18
N GLY A 485 21.82 -1.70 -15.84
CA GLY A 485 20.70 -2.58 -15.50
C GLY A 485 19.50 -1.84 -14.93
N ILE A 486 18.56 -2.61 -14.37
CA ILE A 486 17.33 -2.11 -13.74
C ILE A 486 17.58 -1.91 -12.23
N GLY A 487 17.37 -0.70 -11.74
CA GLY A 487 17.36 -0.33 -10.34
C GLY A 487 15.94 -0.01 -9.86
N LYS A 488 15.57 -0.54 -8.70
CA LYS A 488 14.36 -0.13 -7.99
C LYS A 488 14.73 0.94 -6.96
N LEU A 489 13.94 2.01 -6.91
CA LEU A 489 14.20 3.19 -6.09
C LEU A 489 13.05 3.38 -5.09
N HIS A 490 13.36 3.14 -3.81
CA HIS A 490 12.52 3.52 -2.68
C HIS A 490 13.44 4.06 -1.58
N GLY A 491 13.15 5.26 -1.06
CA GLY A 491 13.95 5.89 -0.02
C GLY A 491 14.28 7.37 -0.27
N SER A 492 15.00 7.94 0.68
CA SER A 492 15.42 9.35 0.69
C SER A 492 16.94 9.44 0.55
N PHE A 493 17.41 10.23 -0.42
CA PHE A 493 18.83 10.33 -0.79
C PHE A 493 19.23 11.80 -0.90
N ARG A 494 20.41 12.14 -0.36
CA ARG A 494 21.03 13.46 -0.58
C ARG A 494 22.19 13.30 -1.55
N ALA A 495 22.23 14.12 -2.58
CA ALA A 495 23.31 14.12 -3.57
C ALA A 495 23.88 15.53 -3.77
N GLU A 496 25.19 15.60 -3.97
CA GLU A 496 25.93 16.82 -4.26
C GLU A 496 27.12 16.49 -5.17
N LYS A 497 27.34 17.30 -6.23
CA LYS A 497 28.44 17.15 -7.19
C LYS A 497 28.63 15.71 -7.69
N ARG A 498 27.52 15.05 -8.07
CA ARG A 498 27.48 13.63 -8.42
C ARG A 498 26.67 13.39 -9.69
N ARG A 499 27.01 12.31 -10.41
CA ARG A 499 26.17 11.70 -11.44
C ARG A 499 25.81 10.28 -11.02
N PHE A 500 24.57 9.85 -11.28
CA PHE A 500 24.07 8.50 -10.98
C PHE A 500 22.80 8.17 -11.76
#